data_AF-A0A2D8JNV1-F1
#
_entry.id   AF-A0A2D8JNV1-F1
#
_cell.length_a   1.000
_cell.length_b   1.000
_cell.length_c   1.000
_cell.angle_alpha   90.00
_cell.angle_beta   90.00
_cell.angle_gamma   90.00
#
_symmetry.space_group_name_H-M   'P 1'
#
loop_
_entity.id
_entity.type
_entity.pdbx_description
1 polymer ?
#
loop_
_entity_poly.entity_id
_entity_poly.type
_entity_poly.pdbx_seq_one_letter_code
_entity_poly.pdbx_strand_id
1 'polypeptide(L)'
;MNIKFYILFIILCYSCKEAPMQANNTQDINSNQYIAPPNSLLIQSHSPNSISLIFDNHELASQISIDRQGGGFDTSYVISKNENGNFIDDQNVVHDNQYNYSARYYNDNGYSDFINGELFHDFPGVENFNIDIINENSVNINWSYGIQEHFNKTYESLNWKIVKEKYNENSQSFEDPVDINLLVPISENGDYTYSDTDNIEINDSLKYSISLNINNIESDIVNQSMRIDLPQLDSLLWIPMNSSSIGIYWDIENSGVSNSSINSVTIYNNFNSNDYLYQGTDISGFFIDYLTNANISISPNQEVEYTIEWCGLNECMDSVFLAKTFPVYNMQYIPAMNNIDFNGNTISTEAFYIDIYEVHNNIFLNNDNLNSEPITSRPKSNINFQEARDYCNNRSNSYWDQNFVNVYSGNNVNNNNLGFRLPTESEWYVAAAVLYNWEDGSTTNFDYTVQVGSGVINCNYGNILNCGGEAKDVGSYSDLSDCTYCLESTSPNGLYDCNGNVKEWVEKSSNIYEDINFQYPHSNNQLNRGVIMGGDFMSPASQSKNDFLIYENLDFEHPTIGFRTIIPANPFLNSIQ
;
A
#
# COMPACT_ATOMS: atom_id res chain seq x y z
N MET A 1 68.71 88.16 -49.26
CA MET A 1 69.18 86.86 -48.74
C MET A 1 68.89 86.87 -47.25
N ASN A 2 67.65 86.58 -46.88
CA ASN A 2 67.07 85.26 -46.55
C ASN A 2 67.21 84.97 -45.06
N ILE A 3 66.18 84.32 -44.49
CA ILE A 3 66.14 83.68 -43.15
C ILE A 3 65.82 84.68 -42.02
N LYS A 4 64.59 85.18 -41.83
CA LYS A 4 63.25 84.54 -41.86
C LYS A 4 63.11 83.22 -41.08
N PHE A 5 64.18 82.74 -40.41
CA PHE A 5 64.19 81.45 -39.71
C PHE A 5 64.57 81.57 -38.22
N TYR A 6 65.14 82.70 -37.78
CA TYR A 6 65.49 82.89 -36.35
C TYR A 6 64.35 83.44 -35.48
N ILE A 7 63.37 84.15 -36.06
CA ILE A 7 62.22 84.66 -35.29
C ILE A 7 61.14 83.57 -35.10
N LEU A 8 61.12 82.54 -35.95
CA LEU A 8 60.18 81.42 -35.81
C LEU A 8 60.58 80.46 -34.67
N PHE A 9 61.86 80.40 -34.30
CA PHE A 9 62.32 79.52 -33.21
C PHE A 9 62.09 80.12 -31.81
N ILE A 10 62.01 81.45 -31.68
CA ILE A 10 61.76 82.11 -30.39
C ILE A 10 60.26 82.22 -30.08
N ILE A 11 59.39 82.18 -31.10
CA ILE A 11 57.92 82.20 -30.92
C ILE A 11 57.35 80.78 -30.65
N LEU A 12 58.10 79.71 -30.94
CA LEU A 12 57.70 78.32 -30.66
C LEU A 12 58.05 77.81 -29.26
N CYS A 13 58.76 78.59 -28.43
CA CYS A 13 59.10 78.20 -27.05
C CYS A 13 58.20 78.80 -25.95
N TYR A 14 57.21 79.62 -26.32
CA TYR A 14 56.11 79.99 -25.42
C TYR A 14 54.87 79.17 -25.78
N SER A 15 54.90 77.90 -25.39
CA SER A 15 53.68 77.14 -25.16
C SER A 15 52.90 77.88 -24.06
N CYS A 16 51.81 78.50 -24.48
CA CYS A 16 50.68 78.77 -23.62
C CYS A 16 49.90 77.47 -23.43
N LYS A 17 49.35 77.33 -22.20
CA LYS A 17 48.26 76.45 -21.75
C LYS A 17 48.69 75.04 -21.32
N GLU A 18 48.24 74.56 -20.17
CA GLU A 18 46.92 74.80 -19.56
C GLU A 18 47.01 75.44 -18.17
N ALA A 19 46.24 76.52 -17.94
CA ALA A 19 45.68 76.69 -16.61
C ALA A 19 44.79 75.46 -16.39
N PRO A 20 44.88 74.73 -15.26
CA PRO A 20 43.95 73.64 -15.03
C PRO A 20 42.56 74.25 -15.12
N MET A 21 41.77 73.84 -16.11
CA MET A 21 40.33 73.92 -15.97
C MET A 21 40.01 72.98 -14.82
N GLN A 22 40.06 73.47 -13.58
CA GLN A 22 39.19 72.93 -12.55
C GLN A 22 37.78 73.33 -12.97
N ALA A 23 37.22 72.57 -13.90
CA ALA A 23 35.79 72.52 -14.05
C ALA A 23 35.27 72.05 -12.69
N ASN A 24 34.48 72.89 -12.03
CA ASN A 24 33.64 72.47 -10.92
C ASN A 24 32.67 71.41 -11.46
N ASN A 25 33.11 70.16 -11.44
CA ASN A 25 32.32 69.02 -11.87
C ASN A 25 32.15 68.09 -10.67
N THR A 26 30.92 67.94 -10.19
CA THR A 26 30.59 67.05 -9.06
C THR A 26 30.65 65.57 -9.42
N GLN A 27 30.78 65.23 -10.71
CA GLN A 27 30.85 63.84 -11.22
C GLN A 27 32.27 63.40 -11.62
N ASP A 28 33.24 64.32 -11.71
CA ASP A 28 34.63 63.96 -12.04
C ASP A 28 35.38 63.57 -10.76
N ILE A 29 35.85 62.32 -10.67
CA ILE A 29 36.58 61.79 -9.51
C ILE A 29 37.85 62.58 -9.15
N ASN A 30 38.40 63.35 -10.09
CA ASN A 30 39.59 64.19 -9.86
C ASN A 30 39.25 65.63 -9.46
N SER A 31 37.96 65.97 -9.36
CA SER A 31 37.48 67.29 -8.95
C SER A 31 37.46 67.43 -7.43
N ASN A 32 37.83 68.62 -6.93
CA ASN A 32 37.73 68.96 -5.51
C ASN A 32 36.29 69.05 -5.00
N GLN A 33 35.30 69.02 -5.91
CA GLN A 33 33.87 69.03 -5.60
C GLN A 33 33.20 67.69 -5.92
N TYR A 34 33.98 66.64 -6.19
CA TYR A 34 33.43 65.31 -6.48
C TYR A 34 32.53 64.82 -5.34
N ILE A 35 31.36 64.33 -5.72
CA ILE A 35 30.43 63.64 -4.84
C ILE A 35 30.40 62.20 -5.32
N ALA A 36 30.90 61.26 -4.51
CA ALA A 36 30.79 59.86 -4.86
C ALA A 36 29.30 59.46 -4.95
N PRO A 37 28.87 58.68 -5.95
CA PRO A 37 27.54 58.09 -5.96
C PRO A 37 27.31 57.19 -4.73
N PRO A 38 26.07 56.80 -4.42
CA PRO A 38 25.82 55.76 -3.42
C PRO A 38 26.65 54.51 -3.74
N ASN A 39 27.37 53.97 -2.76
CA ASN A 39 28.17 52.75 -2.91
C ASN A 39 27.29 51.50 -3.03
N SER A 40 26.06 51.55 -2.51
CA SER A 40 25.11 50.44 -2.59
C SER A 40 23.68 50.94 -2.69
N LEU A 41 22.87 50.23 -3.47
CA LEU A 41 21.42 50.39 -3.53
C LEU A 41 20.78 49.01 -3.46
N LEU A 42 20.23 48.65 -2.30
CA LEU A 42 19.43 47.46 -2.11
C LEU A 42 17.96 47.81 -2.32
N ILE A 43 17.30 47.10 -3.21
CA ILE A 43 15.89 47.30 -3.56
C ILE A 43 15.15 46.00 -3.25
N GLN A 44 14.09 46.09 -2.46
CA GLN A 44 13.31 44.94 -2.03
C GLN A 44 11.83 45.29 -1.95
N SER A 45 10.96 44.33 -2.23
CA SER A 45 9.52 44.45 -1.97
C SER A 45 9.27 44.70 -0.48
N HIS A 46 8.53 45.76 -0.15
CA HIS A 46 8.19 46.09 1.24
C HIS A 46 6.78 45.62 1.61
N SER A 47 5.80 45.87 0.75
CA SER A 47 4.44 45.32 0.82
C SER A 47 3.88 45.23 -0.61
N PRO A 48 2.71 44.63 -0.86
CA PRO A 48 2.16 44.52 -2.23
C PRO A 48 1.91 45.84 -2.98
N ASN A 49 2.05 46.97 -2.31
CA ASN A 49 1.93 48.33 -2.84
C ASN A 49 3.10 49.23 -2.48
N SER A 50 4.23 48.66 -2.05
CA SER A 50 5.40 49.49 -1.76
C SER A 50 6.73 48.74 -1.90
N ILE A 51 7.77 49.50 -2.26
CA ILE A 51 9.14 49.01 -2.43
C ILE A 51 10.05 49.77 -1.47
N SER A 52 10.93 49.05 -0.78
CA SER A 52 11.94 49.63 0.11
C SER A 52 13.27 49.76 -0.64
N LEU A 53 13.88 50.93 -0.50
CA LEU A 53 15.20 51.27 -1.02
C LEU A 53 16.12 51.57 0.16
N ILE A 54 17.20 50.81 0.25
CA ILE A 54 18.24 50.98 1.26
C ILE A 54 19.54 51.36 0.56
N PHE A 55 20.11 52.49 0.95
CA PHE A 55 21.34 53.03 0.38
C PHE A 55 22.25 53.58 1.48
N ASP A 56 23.54 53.69 1.19
CA ASP A 56 24.51 54.26 2.12
C ASP A 56 24.33 55.78 2.26
N ASN A 57 25.09 56.38 3.18
CA ASN A 57 25.03 57.82 3.47
C ASN A 57 26.38 58.47 3.15
N HIS A 58 26.37 59.56 2.35
CA HIS A 58 27.59 60.30 1.99
C HIS A 58 27.67 61.67 2.69
N GLU A 59 28.76 61.97 3.39
CA GLU A 59 28.89 63.19 4.24
C GLU A 59 28.73 64.51 3.46
N LEU A 60 29.14 64.54 2.19
CA LEU A 60 29.08 65.75 1.35
C LEU A 60 27.72 65.96 0.65
N ALA A 61 26.75 65.07 0.80
CA ALA A 61 25.43 65.16 0.17
C ALA A 61 24.39 65.78 1.12
N SER A 62 23.52 66.66 0.61
CA SER A 62 22.38 67.21 1.36
C SER A 62 21.06 66.50 1.05
N GLN A 63 20.92 65.95 -0.16
CA GLN A 63 19.73 65.24 -0.64
C GLN A 63 20.11 64.03 -1.48
N ILE A 64 19.16 63.14 -1.69
CA ILE A 64 19.24 62.07 -2.69
C ILE A 64 18.04 62.17 -3.63
N SER A 65 18.32 62.07 -4.92
CA SER A 65 17.34 62.02 -6.00
C SER A 65 17.17 60.56 -6.40
N ILE A 66 15.92 60.08 -6.45
CA ILE A 66 15.58 58.72 -6.84
C ILE A 66 14.60 58.81 -8.00
N ASP A 67 14.93 58.22 -9.14
CA ASP A 67 14.06 58.15 -10.31
C ASP A 67 13.67 56.68 -10.55
N ARG A 68 12.37 56.38 -10.53
CA ARG A 68 11.78 55.08 -10.84
C ARG A 68 11.23 55.06 -12.26
N GLN A 69 11.57 54.01 -13.00
CA GLN A 69 10.96 53.64 -14.28
C GLN A 69 10.27 52.28 -14.13
N GLY A 70 9.11 52.11 -14.75
CA GLY A 70 8.32 50.87 -14.67
C GLY A 70 6.99 51.02 -13.90
N GLY A 71 6.14 50.01 -13.96
CA GLY A 71 4.80 50.03 -13.33
C GLY A 71 3.81 51.04 -13.93
N GLY A 72 4.01 51.44 -15.20
CA GLY A 72 3.12 52.35 -15.93
C GLY A 72 3.33 53.85 -15.68
N PHE A 73 4.03 54.24 -14.61
CA PHE A 73 4.32 55.65 -14.29
C PHE A 73 5.75 55.87 -13.80
N ASP A 74 6.50 56.66 -14.56
CA ASP A 74 7.80 57.17 -14.11
C ASP A 74 7.57 58.14 -12.95
N THR A 75 8.34 57.97 -11.87
CA THR A 75 8.19 58.78 -10.66
C THR A 75 9.56 59.22 -10.15
N SER A 76 9.68 60.48 -9.75
CA SER A 76 10.91 61.06 -9.25
C SER A 76 10.72 61.59 -7.83
N TYR A 77 11.66 61.26 -6.95
CA TYR A 77 11.70 61.70 -5.56
C TYR A 77 12.95 62.52 -5.29
N VAL A 78 12.79 63.58 -4.50
CA VAL A 78 13.91 64.31 -3.90
C VAL A 78 13.71 64.27 -2.40
N ILE A 79 14.51 63.47 -1.72
CA ILE A 79 14.40 63.26 -0.28
C ILE A 79 15.61 63.90 0.43
N SER A 80 15.30 64.58 1.54
CA SER A 80 16.35 65.09 2.42
C SER A 80 17.09 63.91 3.04
N LYS A 81 18.41 63.99 3.11
CA LYS A 81 19.22 62.91 3.69
C LYS A 81 18.72 62.60 5.12
N ASN A 82 18.19 61.40 5.33
CA ASN A 82 17.82 60.89 6.65
C ASN A 82 19.01 60.12 7.26
N GLU A 83 19.07 60.02 8.60
CA GLU A 83 20.23 59.43 9.29
C GLU A 83 20.41 57.92 9.04
N ASN A 84 19.46 57.25 8.37
CA ASN A 84 19.41 55.78 8.29
C ASN A 84 19.40 55.19 6.86
N GLY A 85 19.41 56.00 5.79
CA GLY A 85 19.58 55.50 4.43
C GLY A 85 18.44 54.61 3.90
N ASN A 86 17.22 54.77 4.43
CA ASN A 86 16.05 53.97 4.04
C ASN A 86 14.92 54.86 3.50
N PHE A 87 14.32 54.47 2.38
CA PHE A 87 13.18 55.12 1.74
C PHE A 87 12.16 54.06 1.30
N ILE A 88 10.87 54.36 1.45
CA ILE A 88 9.77 53.50 0.99
C ILE A 88 9.04 54.25 -0.12
N ASP A 89 9.03 53.66 -1.31
CA ASP A 89 8.18 54.09 -2.41
C ASP A 89 6.81 53.40 -2.29
N ASP A 90 5.76 54.17 -2.03
CA ASP A 90 4.37 53.72 -1.96
C ASP A 90 3.47 54.36 -3.04
N GLN A 91 4.04 55.09 -4.01
CA GLN A 91 3.27 55.85 -4.98
C GLN A 91 3.06 55.05 -6.26
N ASN A 92 1.83 54.59 -6.49
CA ASN A 92 1.44 53.83 -7.69
C ASN A 92 2.34 52.59 -7.94
N VAL A 93 2.84 51.97 -6.87
CA VAL A 93 3.49 50.66 -6.96
C VAL A 93 2.40 49.60 -7.07
N VAL A 94 2.52 48.75 -8.08
CA VAL A 94 1.63 47.62 -8.37
C VAL A 94 2.50 46.39 -8.50
N HIS A 95 2.06 45.26 -7.94
CA HIS A 95 2.74 43.98 -8.10
C HIS A 95 2.71 43.50 -9.57
N ASP A 96 3.46 42.45 -9.85
CA ASP A 96 3.75 41.84 -11.16
C ASP A 96 4.34 42.80 -12.19
N ASN A 97 5.17 43.72 -11.72
CA ASN A 97 5.83 44.70 -12.56
C ASN A 97 7.34 44.72 -12.31
N GLN A 98 8.10 44.90 -13.40
CA GLN A 98 9.53 45.21 -13.33
C GLN A 98 9.70 46.70 -13.04
N TYR A 99 10.53 47.02 -12.04
CA TYR A 99 10.89 48.37 -11.66
C TYR A 99 12.41 48.56 -11.76
N ASN A 100 12.81 49.67 -12.38
CA ASN A 100 14.19 50.11 -12.46
C ASN A 100 14.32 51.42 -11.69
N TYR A 101 15.17 51.45 -10.67
CA TYR A 101 15.45 52.66 -9.90
C TYR A 101 16.84 53.16 -10.21
N SER A 102 16.98 54.47 -10.30
CA SER A 102 18.27 55.16 -10.33
C SER A 102 18.37 56.13 -9.18
N ALA A 103 19.48 56.11 -8.45
CA ALA A 103 19.69 56.93 -7.26
C ALA A 103 21.01 57.71 -7.37
N ARG A 104 20.98 59.00 -7.02
CA ARG A 104 22.16 59.88 -7.02
C ARG A 104 22.06 60.94 -5.94
N TYR A 105 23.20 61.30 -5.36
CA TYR A 105 23.26 62.37 -4.38
C TYR A 105 23.24 63.75 -5.03
N TYR A 106 22.80 64.72 -4.24
CA TYR A 106 22.77 66.13 -4.61
C TYR A 106 23.26 67.00 -3.44
N ASN A 107 24.00 68.05 -3.76
CA ASN A 107 24.25 69.19 -2.88
C ASN A 107 24.23 70.50 -3.68
N ASP A 108 24.52 71.62 -3.03
CA ASP A 108 24.51 72.95 -3.67
C ASP A 108 25.51 73.08 -4.85
N ASN A 109 26.48 72.18 -4.97
CA ASN A 109 27.45 72.14 -6.07
C ASN A 109 26.99 71.30 -7.26
N GLY A 110 25.96 70.44 -7.11
CA GLY A 110 25.43 69.60 -8.17
C GLY A 110 25.18 68.14 -7.76
N TYR A 111 24.99 67.28 -8.76
CA TYR A 111 24.69 65.85 -8.59
C TYR A 111 25.96 64.98 -8.64
N SER A 112 25.95 63.85 -7.93
CA SER A 112 26.88 62.75 -8.19
C SER A 112 26.53 62.02 -9.50
N ASP A 113 27.33 61.03 -9.87
CA ASP A 113 26.87 59.95 -10.76
C ASP A 113 25.70 59.17 -10.11
N PHE A 114 25.02 58.34 -10.88
CA PHE A 114 23.92 57.50 -10.38
C PHE A 114 24.32 56.03 -10.28
N ILE A 115 23.68 55.32 -9.35
CA ILE A 115 23.64 53.87 -9.30
C ILE A 115 22.24 53.40 -9.72
N ASN A 116 22.17 52.25 -10.40
CA ASN A 116 20.91 51.63 -10.77
C ASN A 116 20.66 50.37 -9.95
N GLY A 117 19.39 50.04 -9.75
CA GLY A 117 18.96 48.73 -9.31
C GLY A 117 17.64 48.35 -9.95
N GLU A 118 17.37 47.06 -10.01
CA GLU A 118 16.17 46.51 -10.64
C GLU A 118 15.49 45.53 -9.67
N LEU A 119 14.15 45.49 -9.70
CA LEU A 119 13.33 44.59 -8.89
C LEU A 119 12.12 44.15 -9.73
N PHE A 120 11.86 42.84 -9.78
CA PHE A 120 10.54 42.34 -10.13
C PHE A 120 9.71 42.28 -8.84
N HIS A 121 8.67 43.11 -8.76
CA HIS A 121 7.83 43.20 -7.58
C HIS A 121 6.65 42.25 -7.73
N ASP A 122 6.74 41.04 -7.18
CA ASP A 122 5.71 40.01 -7.27
C ASP A 122 4.81 39.95 -6.04
N PHE A 123 3.59 39.43 -6.21
CA PHE A 123 2.73 39.03 -5.11
C PHE A 123 2.11 37.66 -5.37
N PRO A 124 2.93 36.60 -5.31
CA PRO A 124 2.51 35.27 -5.74
C PRO A 124 1.46 34.69 -4.79
N GLY A 125 0.70 33.72 -5.31
CA GLY A 125 -0.24 32.93 -4.55
C GLY A 125 0.46 31.94 -3.61
N VAL A 126 -0.34 31.09 -2.97
CA VAL A 126 0.18 30.08 -2.04
C VAL A 126 1.05 29.03 -2.74
N GLU A 127 1.93 28.42 -1.96
CA GLU A 127 2.75 27.27 -2.34
C GLU A 127 2.19 26.00 -1.72
N ASN A 128 2.42 24.83 -2.34
CA ASN A 128 2.02 23.51 -1.84
C ASN A 128 0.55 23.42 -1.39
N PHE A 129 -0.38 23.88 -2.23
CA PHE A 129 -1.81 23.78 -1.95
C PHE A 129 -2.29 22.33 -2.09
N ASN A 130 -2.83 21.77 -1.00
CA ASN A 130 -3.41 20.43 -0.97
C ASN A 130 -4.72 20.40 -0.17
N ILE A 131 -5.61 19.47 -0.50
CA ILE A 131 -6.82 19.20 0.26
C ILE A 131 -6.84 17.73 0.66
N ASP A 132 -6.96 17.47 1.97
CA ASP A 132 -7.01 16.13 2.53
C ASP A 132 -8.44 15.82 3.01
N ILE A 133 -9.00 14.72 2.53
CA ILE A 133 -10.30 14.22 3.02
C ILE A 133 -10.09 13.54 4.37
N ILE A 134 -10.78 14.04 5.40
CA ILE A 134 -10.77 13.45 6.73
C ILE A 134 -11.87 12.39 6.83
N ASN A 135 -13.08 12.74 6.39
CA ASN A 135 -14.26 11.88 6.29
C ASN A 135 -15.29 12.51 5.32
N GLU A 136 -16.49 11.95 5.21
CA GLU A 136 -17.51 12.39 4.26
C GLU A 136 -18.11 13.79 4.51
N ASN A 137 -17.81 14.41 5.65
CA ASN A 137 -18.33 15.73 6.01
C ASN A 137 -17.24 16.75 6.34
N SER A 138 -15.97 16.38 6.20
CA SER A 138 -14.88 17.26 6.58
C SER A 138 -13.59 17.05 5.79
N VAL A 139 -12.94 18.16 5.48
CA VAL A 139 -11.69 18.22 4.73
C VAL A 139 -10.72 19.19 5.39
N ASN A 140 -9.43 18.91 5.30
CA ASN A 140 -8.37 19.84 5.66
C ASN A 140 -7.82 20.50 4.41
N ILE A 141 -7.80 21.82 4.42
CA ILE A 141 -7.21 22.67 3.39
C ILE A 141 -5.83 23.08 3.90
N ASN A 142 -4.78 22.63 3.22
CA ASN A 142 -3.40 22.83 3.61
C ASN A 142 -2.66 23.67 2.56
N TRP A 143 -1.90 24.66 3.01
CA TRP A 143 -1.08 25.49 2.12
C TRP A 143 0.15 26.04 2.85
N SER A 144 1.14 26.48 2.08
CA SER A 144 2.35 27.11 2.58
C SER A 144 2.54 28.50 1.96
N TYR A 145 3.08 29.45 2.71
CA TYR A 145 3.41 30.79 2.21
C TYR A 145 4.45 31.50 3.09
N GLY A 146 5.65 31.72 2.54
CA GLY A 146 6.74 32.43 3.20
C GLY A 146 6.63 33.95 3.06
N ILE A 147 5.82 34.64 3.89
CA ILE A 147 5.64 36.10 3.75
C ILE A 147 6.95 36.90 3.78
N GLN A 148 7.94 36.46 4.56
CA GLN A 148 9.25 37.13 4.70
C GLN A 148 10.17 36.89 3.49
N GLU A 149 9.84 35.93 2.63
CA GLU A 149 10.55 35.68 1.38
C GLU A 149 10.11 36.68 0.29
N HIS A 150 8.86 37.15 0.36
CA HIS A 150 8.29 38.10 -0.60
C HIS A 150 8.33 39.55 -0.14
N PHE A 151 8.21 39.81 1.17
CA PHE A 151 8.13 41.18 1.69
C PHE A 151 8.99 41.36 2.94
N ASN A 152 9.78 42.45 2.96
CA ASN A 152 10.61 42.78 4.13
C ASN A 152 9.85 43.49 5.27
N LYS A 153 8.54 43.70 5.12
CA LYS A 153 7.67 44.20 6.20
C LYS A 153 7.30 43.06 7.15
N THR A 154 7.32 43.37 8.44
CA THR A 154 6.87 42.44 9.49
C THR A 154 5.35 42.48 9.62
N TYR A 155 4.74 41.31 9.68
CA TYR A 155 3.30 41.12 9.90
C TYR A 155 3.09 40.27 11.15
N GLU A 156 2.09 40.60 11.96
CA GLU A 156 1.69 39.75 13.10
C GLU A 156 0.74 38.63 12.67
N SER A 157 -0.04 38.87 11.61
CA SER A 157 -1.02 37.94 11.06
C SER A 157 -1.28 38.22 9.57
N LEU A 158 -1.78 37.22 8.86
CA LEU A 158 -2.18 37.27 7.45
C LEU A 158 -3.69 37.08 7.31
N ASN A 159 -4.29 37.80 6.36
CA ASN A 159 -5.72 37.69 6.07
C ASN A 159 -5.92 36.85 4.80
N TRP A 160 -6.27 35.58 4.99
CA TRP A 160 -6.52 34.62 3.93
C TRP A 160 -7.98 34.67 3.48
N LYS A 161 -8.19 34.60 2.17
CA LYS A 161 -9.50 34.41 1.56
C LYS A 161 -9.53 33.04 0.92
N ILE A 162 -10.41 32.17 1.42
CA ILE A 162 -10.71 30.88 0.83
C ILE A 162 -12.10 30.97 0.22
N VAL A 163 -12.22 30.63 -1.06
CA VAL A 163 -13.49 30.59 -1.79
C VAL A 163 -13.83 29.13 -2.04
N LYS A 164 -14.97 28.70 -1.49
CA LYS A 164 -15.53 27.36 -1.71
C LYS A 164 -16.62 27.42 -2.77
N GLU A 165 -16.53 26.55 -3.76
CA GLU A 165 -17.55 26.33 -4.78
C GLU A 165 -17.97 24.86 -4.78
N LYS A 166 -19.28 24.58 -4.72
CA LYS A 166 -19.85 23.24 -4.85
C LYS A 166 -20.39 23.06 -6.26
N TYR A 167 -20.04 21.98 -6.94
CA TYR A 167 -20.56 21.69 -8.28
C TYR A 167 -21.93 21.03 -8.19
N ASN A 168 -22.90 21.60 -8.89
CA ASN A 168 -24.24 21.07 -8.97
C ASN A 168 -24.42 20.28 -10.26
N GLU A 169 -24.54 18.95 -10.14
CA GLU A 169 -24.68 18.07 -11.30
C GLU A 169 -25.97 18.31 -12.09
N ASN A 170 -27.06 18.72 -11.42
CA ASN A 170 -28.35 18.96 -12.08
C ASN A 170 -28.30 20.18 -13.00
N SER A 171 -27.61 21.25 -12.58
CA SER A 171 -27.45 22.46 -13.39
C SER A 171 -26.18 22.47 -14.23
N GLN A 172 -25.30 21.48 -14.07
CA GLN A 172 -23.97 21.40 -14.70
C GLN A 172 -23.15 22.67 -14.50
N SER A 173 -23.20 23.24 -13.29
CA SER A 173 -22.54 24.49 -12.94
C SER A 173 -22.12 24.50 -11.48
N PHE A 174 -21.12 25.31 -11.15
CA PHE A 174 -20.84 25.64 -9.75
C PHE A 174 -21.96 26.50 -9.16
N GLU A 175 -22.29 26.23 -7.90
CA GLU A 175 -23.18 27.04 -7.07
C GLU A 175 -22.51 28.37 -6.70
N ASP A 176 -23.29 29.27 -6.09
CA ASP A 176 -22.77 30.56 -5.65
C ASP A 176 -21.59 30.36 -4.66
N PRO A 177 -20.45 31.04 -4.86
CA PRO A 177 -19.27 30.85 -4.05
C PRO A 177 -19.50 31.30 -2.60
N VAL A 178 -18.90 30.57 -1.66
CA VAL A 178 -18.86 30.92 -0.24
C VAL A 178 -17.47 31.43 0.12
N ASP A 179 -17.40 32.70 0.53
CA ASP A 179 -16.17 33.34 0.97
C ASP A 179 -15.91 33.08 2.47
N ILE A 180 -14.75 32.51 2.76
CA ILE A 180 -14.23 32.25 4.10
C ILE A 180 -13.01 33.14 4.30
N ASN A 181 -13.10 34.13 5.19
CA ASN A 181 -12.00 35.05 5.49
C ASN A 181 -11.38 34.68 6.85
N LEU A 182 -10.08 34.42 6.86
CA LEU A 182 -9.35 33.93 8.01
C LEU A 182 -8.19 34.87 8.35
N LEU A 183 -8.16 35.38 9.58
CA LEU A 183 -7.00 36.08 10.11
C LEU A 183 -6.13 35.10 10.90
N VAL A 184 -4.99 34.72 10.33
CA VAL A 184 -4.13 33.66 10.87
C VAL A 184 -2.77 34.24 11.29
N PRO A 185 -2.26 33.97 12.51
CA PRO A 185 -0.91 34.37 12.93
C PRO A 185 0.16 33.81 11.98
N ILE A 186 1.33 34.47 11.90
CA ILE A 186 2.45 33.95 11.11
C ILE A 186 2.92 32.60 11.68
N SER A 187 2.98 31.59 10.82
CA SER A 187 3.54 30.28 11.11
C SER A 187 5.07 30.34 10.98
N GLU A 188 5.82 29.77 11.92
CA GLU A 188 7.29 29.78 11.88
C GLU A 188 7.85 29.08 10.62
N ASN A 189 7.13 28.07 10.11
CA ASN A 189 7.50 27.31 8.92
C ASN A 189 6.77 27.78 7.66
N GLY A 190 5.87 28.78 7.78
CA GLY A 190 5.01 29.22 6.67
C GLY A 190 3.89 28.25 6.32
N ASP A 191 3.66 27.18 7.09
CA ASP A 191 2.58 26.21 6.85
C ASP A 191 1.29 26.60 7.57
N TYR A 192 0.16 26.42 6.89
CA TYR A 192 -1.18 26.79 7.34
C TYR A 192 -2.19 25.69 7.01
N THR A 193 -3.20 25.55 7.90
CA THR A 193 -4.28 24.58 7.75
C THR A 193 -5.61 25.20 8.14
N TYR A 194 -6.67 24.89 7.39
CA TYR A 194 -8.05 25.17 7.74
C TYR A 194 -8.90 23.91 7.59
N SER A 195 -9.67 23.57 8.62
CA SER A 195 -10.62 22.45 8.57
C SER A 195 -12.00 22.96 8.18
N ASP A 196 -12.52 22.50 7.04
CA ASP A 196 -13.88 22.79 6.60
C ASP A 196 -14.80 21.61 6.94
N THR A 197 -15.93 21.92 7.59
CA THR A 197 -16.97 20.96 7.98
C THR A 197 -18.36 21.38 7.48
N ASP A 198 -18.46 22.51 6.79
CA ASP A 198 -19.75 23.17 6.54
C ASP A 198 -20.33 22.77 5.17
N ASN A 199 -21.51 22.15 5.16
CA ASN A 199 -22.22 21.72 3.94
C ASN A 199 -21.36 20.87 3.00
N ILE A 200 -20.66 19.88 3.55
CA ILE A 200 -19.94 18.84 2.81
C ILE A 200 -20.74 17.55 2.94
N GLU A 201 -21.09 16.96 1.81
CA GLU A 201 -21.81 15.69 1.73
C GLU A 201 -21.07 14.72 0.79
N ILE A 202 -21.38 13.43 0.90
CA ILE A 202 -20.87 12.43 -0.03
C ILE A 202 -21.34 12.71 -1.46
N ASN A 203 -20.50 12.38 -2.43
CA ASN A 203 -20.57 12.71 -3.85
C ASN A 203 -20.41 14.21 -4.20
N ASP A 204 -20.16 15.08 -3.22
CA ASP A 204 -19.90 16.48 -3.51
C ASP A 204 -18.62 16.64 -4.33
N SER A 205 -18.70 17.39 -5.43
CA SER A 205 -17.54 17.88 -6.15
C SER A 205 -17.27 19.31 -5.72
N LEU A 206 -16.17 19.50 -4.99
CA LEU A 206 -15.80 20.77 -4.37
C LEU A 206 -14.60 21.38 -5.09
N LYS A 207 -14.57 22.71 -5.15
CA LYS A 207 -13.41 23.49 -5.57
C LYS A 207 -13.11 24.54 -4.52
N TYR A 208 -11.87 24.56 -4.07
CA TYR A 208 -11.36 25.59 -3.19
C TYR A 208 -10.37 26.47 -3.95
N SER A 209 -10.51 27.77 -3.77
CA SER A 209 -9.57 28.76 -4.27
C SER A 209 -9.03 29.57 -3.10
N ILE A 210 -7.74 29.82 -3.04
CA ILE A 210 -7.11 30.54 -1.93
C ILE A 210 -6.27 31.70 -2.45
N SER A 211 -6.37 32.83 -1.75
CA SER A 211 -5.52 34.00 -1.95
C SER A 211 -5.25 34.72 -0.63
N LEU A 212 -4.14 35.45 -0.59
CA LEU A 212 -3.76 36.32 0.51
C LEU A 212 -4.23 37.75 0.24
N ASN A 213 -4.89 38.38 1.19
CA ASN A 213 -5.26 39.79 1.11
C ASN A 213 -4.42 40.64 2.06
N ILE A 214 -3.69 41.61 1.52
CA ILE A 214 -2.96 42.62 2.30
C ILE A 214 -3.40 44.00 1.82
N ASN A 215 -4.00 44.78 2.71
CA ASN A 215 -4.46 46.15 2.43
C ASN A 215 -5.38 46.27 1.19
N ASN A 216 -6.32 45.33 1.02
CA ASN A 216 -7.24 45.24 -0.13
C ASN A 216 -6.57 44.92 -1.47
N ILE A 217 -5.35 44.38 -1.44
CA ILE A 217 -4.68 43.80 -2.60
C ILE A 217 -4.66 42.29 -2.39
N GLU A 218 -5.19 41.55 -3.35
CA GLU A 218 -5.18 40.09 -3.35
C GLU A 218 -3.93 39.59 -4.09
N SER A 219 -3.33 38.51 -3.59
CA SER A 219 -2.30 37.74 -4.31
C SER A 219 -2.91 36.99 -5.48
N ASP A 220 -2.07 36.31 -6.27
CA ASP A 220 -2.57 35.31 -7.21
C ASP A 220 -3.43 34.25 -6.51
N ILE A 221 -4.44 33.77 -7.24
CA ILE A 221 -5.39 32.77 -6.76
C ILE A 221 -4.91 31.38 -7.19
N VAL A 222 -4.74 30.49 -6.22
CA VAL A 222 -4.46 29.07 -6.46
C VAL A 222 -5.72 28.28 -6.17
N ASN A 223 -6.04 27.28 -7.00
CA ASN A 223 -7.25 26.48 -6.84
C ASN A 223 -6.98 24.99 -6.99
N GLN A 224 -7.83 24.20 -6.34
CA GLN A 224 -7.81 22.75 -6.35
C GLN A 224 -9.24 22.24 -6.25
N SER A 225 -9.50 21.17 -6.98
CA SER A 225 -10.79 20.48 -6.97
C SER A 225 -10.64 19.08 -6.43
N MET A 226 -11.70 18.60 -5.80
CA MET A 226 -11.79 17.27 -5.23
C MET A 226 -13.22 16.76 -5.34
N ARG A 227 -13.39 15.45 -5.20
CA ARG A 227 -14.69 14.82 -5.03
C ARG A 227 -14.70 14.03 -3.72
N ILE A 228 -15.77 14.18 -2.95
CA ILE A 228 -15.96 13.48 -1.68
C ILE A 228 -16.65 12.16 -1.98
N ASP A 229 -15.89 11.09 -2.16
CA ASP A 229 -16.45 9.75 -2.39
C ASP A 229 -15.99 8.78 -1.31
N LEU A 230 -16.80 7.75 -1.06
CA LEU A 230 -16.33 6.60 -0.29
C LEU A 230 -15.34 5.78 -1.14
N PRO A 231 -14.27 5.27 -0.50
CA PRO A 231 -13.39 4.25 -1.07
C PRO A 231 -14.17 3.14 -1.78
N GLN A 232 -13.69 2.69 -2.94
CA GLN A 232 -14.30 1.59 -3.68
C GLN A 232 -13.64 0.26 -3.29
N LEU A 233 -14.36 -0.85 -3.46
CA LEU A 233 -13.78 -2.18 -3.28
C LEU A 233 -12.81 -2.47 -4.43
N ASP A 234 -11.51 -2.51 -4.16
CA ASP A 234 -10.46 -2.80 -5.15
C ASP A 234 -10.43 -4.28 -5.50
N SER A 235 -10.52 -5.13 -4.47
CA SER A 235 -10.54 -6.57 -4.67
C SER A 235 -11.48 -7.29 -3.70
N LEU A 236 -12.09 -8.35 -4.22
CA LEU A 236 -12.96 -9.26 -3.47
C LEU A 236 -12.76 -10.66 -4.01
N LEU A 237 -12.21 -11.53 -3.19
CA LEU A 237 -11.92 -12.93 -3.54
C LEU A 237 -12.55 -13.84 -2.50
N TRP A 238 -12.94 -15.03 -2.93
CA TRP A 238 -13.46 -16.05 -2.02
C TRP A 238 -12.89 -17.43 -2.34
N ILE A 239 -12.65 -18.24 -1.32
CA ILE A 239 -12.06 -19.56 -1.44
C ILE A 239 -12.96 -20.54 -0.68
N PRO A 240 -13.50 -21.61 -1.31
CA PRO A 240 -14.11 -22.68 -0.55
C PRO A 240 -13.02 -23.34 0.29
N MET A 241 -13.11 -23.26 1.61
CA MET A 241 -12.10 -23.83 2.51
C MET A 241 -12.32 -25.34 2.66
N ASN A 242 -13.58 -25.75 2.69
CA ASN A 242 -14.03 -27.15 2.67
C ASN A 242 -15.53 -27.17 2.30
N SER A 243 -16.20 -28.32 2.46
CA SER A 243 -17.62 -28.47 2.14
C SER A 243 -18.58 -27.68 3.04
N SER A 244 -18.08 -27.02 4.09
CA SER A 244 -18.91 -26.31 5.08
C SER A 244 -18.33 -24.97 5.54
N SER A 245 -17.30 -24.45 4.87
CA SER A 245 -16.74 -23.14 5.17
C SER A 245 -16.15 -22.44 3.94
N ILE A 246 -16.18 -21.11 3.96
CA ILE A 246 -15.74 -20.24 2.87
C ILE A 246 -14.85 -19.15 3.45
N GLY A 247 -13.68 -18.95 2.85
CA GLY A 247 -12.77 -17.83 3.14
C GLY A 247 -13.10 -16.65 2.22
N ILE A 248 -13.09 -15.44 2.75
CA ILE A 248 -13.40 -14.19 2.04
C ILE A 248 -12.24 -13.25 2.28
N TYR A 249 -11.67 -12.73 1.20
CA TYR A 249 -10.66 -11.68 1.20
C TYR A 249 -11.24 -10.41 0.58
N TRP A 250 -10.96 -9.27 1.20
CA TRP A 250 -11.32 -7.96 0.66
C TRP A 250 -10.14 -7.00 0.72
N ASP A 251 -10.13 -6.05 -0.20
CA ASP A 251 -9.28 -4.88 -0.18
C ASP A 251 -10.07 -3.69 -0.71
N ILE A 252 -10.15 -2.63 0.08
CA ILE A 252 -10.87 -1.39 -0.24
C ILE A 252 -9.83 -0.35 -0.65
N GLU A 253 -9.94 0.15 -1.88
CA GLU A 253 -9.00 1.06 -2.51
C GLU A 253 -8.75 2.29 -1.63
N ASN A 254 -7.50 2.52 -1.27
CA ASN A 254 -7.08 3.78 -0.69
C ASN A 254 -6.87 4.81 -1.80
N SER A 255 -7.96 5.34 -2.35
CA SER A 255 -7.96 6.29 -3.49
C SER A 255 -7.45 7.71 -3.12
N GLY A 256 -6.58 7.82 -2.11
CA GLY A 256 -6.07 9.09 -1.58
C GLY A 256 -6.92 9.69 -0.46
N VAL A 257 -7.98 8.99 -0.05
CA VAL A 257 -8.73 9.25 1.18
C VAL A 257 -7.96 8.61 2.33
N SER A 258 -7.62 9.37 3.36
CA SER A 258 -6.97 8.81 4.54
C SER A 258 -7.75 7.58 5.06
N ASN A 259 -7.08 6.47 5.38
CA ASN A 259 -7.67 5.23 5.92
C ASN A 259 -8.69 5.48 7.07
N SER A 260 -8.65 6.66 7.69
CA SER A 260 -9.58 7.13 8.71
C SER A 260 -11.01 7.43 8.25
N SER A 261 -11.34 7.35 6.96
CA SER A 261 -12.72 7.58 6.51
C SER A 261 -13.64 6.37 6.70
N ILE A 262 -13.11 5.14 6.83
CA ILE A 262 -13.90 3.94 7.04
C ILE A 262 -14.00 3.65 8.55
N ASN A 263 -15.22 3.61 9.07
CA ASN A 263 -15.49 3.31 10.48
C ASN A 263 -15.92 1.87 10.71
N SER A 264 -16.42 1.19 9.69
CA SER A 264 -16.77 -0.22 9.80
C SER A 264 -16.74 -0.95 8.47
N VAL A 265 -16.35 -2.20 8.52
CA VAL A 265 -16.54 -3.21 7.49
C VAL A 265 -17.31 -4.38 8.11
N THR A 266 -18.41 -4.77 7.50
CA THR A 266 -19.30 -5.84 7.94
C THR A 266 -19.50 -6.85 6.81
N ILE A 267 -19.57 -8.14 7.17
CA ILE A 267 -19.88 -9.21 6.22
C ILE A 267 -21.06 -10.00 6.77
N TYR A 268 -22.05 -10.25 5.91
CA TYR A 268 -23.19 -11.11 6.21
C TYR A 268 -23.48 -12.06 5.05
N ASN A 269 -24.29 -13.08 5.32
CA ASN A 269 -24.75 -14.02 4.31
C ASN A 269 -26.27 -14.22 4.40
N ASN A 270 -26.83 -14.83 3.36
CA ASN A 270 -28.27 -15.12 3.27
C ASN A 270 -28.80 -16.12 4.31
N PHE A 271 -27.93 -16.84 5.03
CA PHE A 271 -28.33 -17.75 6.10
C PHE A 271 -28.46 -17.07 7.47
N ASN A 272 -27.68 -16.01 7.69
CA ASN A 272 -27.62 -15.25 8.94
C ASN A 272 -27.91 -13.77 8.68
N SER A 273 -29.08 -13.47 8.11
CA SER A 273 -29.44 -12.10 7.68
C SER A 273 -29.57 -11.07 8.82
N ASN A 274 -29.49 -11.48 10.09
CA ASN A 274 -29.74 -10.61 11.24
C ASN A 274 -28.50 -10.37 12.13
N ASP A 275 -27.39 -11.09 11.89
CA ASP A 275 -26.16 -10.98 12.66
C ASP A 275 -24.97 -10.89 11.70
N TYR A 276 -24.03 -9.99 11.99
CA TYR A 276 -22.79 -9.88 11.23
C TYR A 276 -21.90 -11.11 11.47
N LEU A 277 -21.41 -11.72 10.39
CA LEU A 277 -20.41 -12.79 10.46
C LEU A 277 -19.04 -12.23 10.84
N TYR A 278 -18.74 -11.04 10.32
CA TYR A 278 -17.54 -10.26 10.62
C TYR A 278 -17.94 -8.80 10.84
N GLN A 279 -17.27 -8.15 11.79
CA GLN A 279 -17.34 -6.70 12.01
C GLN A 279 -15.95 -6.22 12.43
N GLY A 280 -15.40 -5.27 11.67
CA GLY A 280 -14.08 -4.69 11.94
C GLY A 280 -13.94 -3.31 11.32
N THR A 281 -12.72 -2.79 11.31
CA THR A 281 -12.37 -1.49 10.69
C THR A 281 -11.29 -1.64 9.63
N ASP A 282 -10.86 -2.87 9.35
CA ASP A 282 -9.75 -3.13 8.46
C ASP A 282 -10.19 -2.98 7.01
N ILE A 283 -9.56 -2.05 6.29
CA ILE A 283 -9.85 -1.80 4.87
C ILE A 283 -9.41 -2.95 3.97
N SER A 284 -8.53 -3.83 4.48
CA SER A 284 -8.20 -5.10 3.87
C SER A 284 -8.13 -6.20 4.92
N GLY A 285 -8.54 -7.40 4.55
CA GLY A 285 -8.61 -8.49 5.51
C GLY A 285 -9.02 -9.83 4.92
N PHE A 286 -8.97 -10.86 5.77
CA PHE A 286 -9.41 -12.21 5.45
C PHE A 286 -10.28 -12.75 6.59
N PHE A 287 -11.39 -13.38 6.23
CA PHE A 287 -12.36 -13.96 7.17
C PHE A 287 -12.78 -15.35 6.71
N ILE A 288 -12.90 -16.31 7.62
CA ILE A 288 -13.45 -17.64 7.33
C ILE A 288 -14.83 -17.77 7.96
N ASP A 289 -15.85 -17.93 7.12
CA ASP A 289 -17.21 -18.26 7.52
C ASP A 289 -17.37 -19.77 7.72
N TYR A 290 -17.65 -20.18 8.96
CA TYR A 290 -17.97 -21.56 9.32
C TYR A 290 -19.49 -21.77 9.33
N LEU A 291 -20.05 -22.17 8.18
CA LEU A 291 -21.50 -22.24 7.95
C LEU A 291 -22.23 -23.25 8.84
N THR A 292 -21.52 -24.19 9.47
CA THR A 292 -22.09 -25.15 10.44
C THR A 292 -22.67 -24.48 11.69
N ASN A 293 -22.24 -23.26 12.02
CA ASN A 293 -22.72 -22.53 13.19
C ASN A 293 -24.13 -21.95 13.00
N ALA A 294 -24.68 -21.96 11.78
CA ALA A 294 -25.98 -21.38 11.44
C ALA A 294 -27.20 -22.29 11.75
N ASN A 295 -27.01 -23.45 12.42
CA ASN A 295 -28.06 -24.48 12.62
C ASN A 295 -28.73 -24.96 11.30
N ILE A 296 -28.02 -24.86 10.18
CA ILE A 296 -28.50 -25.25 8.84
C ILE A 296 -27.66 -26.42 8.34
N SER A 297 -28.28 -27.39 7.67
CA SER A 297 -27.53 -28.46 7.00
C SER A 297 -26.89 -27.89 5.73
N ILE A 298 -25.58 -27.71 5.74
CA ILE A 298 -24.82 -27.24 4.59
C ILE A 298 -24.41 -28.45 3.76
N SER A 299 -24.68 -28.39 2.46
CA SER A 299 -24.24 -29.41 1.50
C SER A 299 -22.97 -28.94 0.78
N PRO A 300 -22.16 -29.85 0.23
CA PRO A 300 -21.09 -29.50 -0.69
C PRO A 300 -21.65 -28.79 -1.92
N ASN A 301 -20.85 -27.92 -2.53
CA ASN A 301 -21.25 -27.11 -3.68
C ASN A 301 -22.49 -26.23 -3.41
N GLN A 302 -22.77 -25.92 -2.15
CA GLN A 302 -23.86 -25.06 -1.75
C GLN A 302 -23.51 -23.62 -2.08
N GLU A 303 -24.37 -22.96 -2.86
CA GLU A 303 -24.26 -21.54 -3.13
C GLU A 303 -24.70 -20.73 -1.91
N VAL A 304 -23.91 -19.71 -1.59
CA VAL A 304 -24.10 -18.79 -0.47
C VAL A 304 -23.95 -17.37 -1.00
N GLU A 305 -24.99 -16.56 -0.82
CA GLU A 305 -24.95 -15.15 -1.19
C GLU A 305 -24.42 -14.35 -0.01
N TYR A 306 -23.34 -13.63 -0.24
CA TYR A 306 -22.70 -12.75 0.72
C TYR A 306 -22.93 -11.30 0.35
N THR A 307 -22.92 -10.45 1.36
CA THR A 307 -22.79 -9.02 1.19
C THR A 307 -21.69 -8.51 2.10
N ILE A 308 -20.78 -7.74 1.51
CA ILE A 308 -19.81 -6.93 2.24
C ILE A 308 -20.29 -5.49 2.20
N GLU A 309 -20.40 -4.88 3.38
CA GLU A 309 -20.80 -3.48 3.56
C GLU A 309 -19.66 -2.74 4.26
N TRP A 310 -19.31 -1.56 3.77
CA TRP A 310 -18.33 -0.68 4.40
C TRP A 310 -18.91 0.72 4.55
N CYS A 311 -18.71 1.32 5.72
CA CYS A 311 -19.35 2.57 6.09
C CYS A 311 -18.33 3.62 6.54
N GLY A 312 -18.62 4.86 6.17
CA GLY A 312 -18.06 6.05 6.80
C GLY A 312 -18.74 6.36 8.13
N LEU A 313 -18.91 7.63 8.48
CA LEU A 313 -19.67 8.08 9.66
C LEU A 313 -21.18 7.87 9.51
N ASN A 314 -21.75 8.17 8.35
CA ASN A 314 -23.19 8.24 8.11
C ASN A 314 -23.65 7.52 6.83
N GLU A 315 -22.71 7.22 5.92
CA GLU A 315 -23.01 6.63 4.62
C GLU A 315 -22.30 5.28 4.48
N CYS A 316 -22.96 4.34 3.79
CA CYS A 316 -22.45 2.99 3.57
C CYS A 316 -22.50 2.64 2.09
N MET A 317 -21.55 1.82 1.67
CA MET A 317 -21.56 1.14 0.39
C MET A 317 -21.58 -0.36 0.63
N ASP A 318 -22.17 -1.10 -0.31
CA ASP A 318 -22.20 -2.55 -0.25
C ASP A 318 -21.85 -3.18 -1.60
N SER A 319 -21.47 -4.45 -1.54
CA SER A 319 -21.29 -5.32 -2.70
C SER A 319 -21.80 -6.72 -2.38
N VAL A 320 -22.60 -7.27 -3.30
CA VAL A 320 -23.20 -8.61 -3.19
C VAL A 320 -22.48 -9.57 -4.13
N PHE A 321 -22.09 -10.74 -3.63
CA PHE A 321 -21.43 -11.77 -4.42
C PHE A 321 -21.89 -13.18 -4.04
N LEU A 322 -21.75 -14.11 -4.99
CA LEU A 322 -22.10 -15.50 -4.79
C LEU A 322 -20.82 -16.32 -4.61
N ALA A 323 -20.73 -17.03 -3.50
CA ALA A 323 -19.67 -18.00 -3.23
C ALA A 323 -20.25 -19.41 -3.13
N LYS A 324 -19.39 -20.43 -3.23
CA LYS A 324 -19.79 -21.84 -3.09
C LYS A 324 -18.91 -22.56 -2.09
N THR A 325 -19.48 -23.51 -1.36
CA THR A 325 -18.68 -24.47 -0.57
C THR A 325 -17.98 -25.47 -1.49
N PHE A 326 -16.91 -26.12 -1.00
CA PHE A 326 -16.18 -27.12 -1.78
C PHE A 326 -17.11 -28.29 -2.14
N PRO A 327 -17.10 -28.82 -3.38
CA PRO A 327 -18.04 -29.84 -3.84
C PRO A 327 -17.77 -31.25 -3.29
N VAL A 328 -16.63 -31.47 -2.62
CA VAL A 328 -16.26 -32.78 -2.07
C VAL A 328 -16.28 -32.72 -0.54
N TYR A 329 -16.98 -33.65 0.08
CA TYR A 329 -16.95 -33.80 1.54
C TYR A 329 -15.56 -34.21 2.03
N ASN A 330 -15.25 -33.79 3.26
CA ASN A 330 -14.08 -34.22 4.01
C ASN A 330 -12.74 -33.90 3.35
N MET A 331 -12.66 -32.79 2.62
CA MET A 331 -11.40 -32.24 2.13
C MET A 331 -11.18 -30.84 2.68
N GLN A 332 -9.92 -30.50 2.93
CA GLN A 332 -9.50 -29.22 3.49
C GLN A 332 -8.57 -28.50 2.51
N TYR A 333 -8.83 -27.20 2.29
CA TYR A 333 -7.94 -26.30 1.57
C TYR A 333 -6.67 -26.03 2.37
N ILE A 334 -5.54 -26.16 1.70
CA ILE A 334 -4.20 -25.80 2.15
C ILE A 334 -3.68 -24.69 1.23
N PRO A 335 -3.32 -23.51 1.77
CA PRO A 335 -2.79 -22.43 0.96
C PRO A 335 -1.41 -22.77 0.39
N ALA A 336 -1.00 -22.05 -0.66
CA ALA A 336 0.36 -22.13 -1.16
C ALA A 336 1.34 -21.65 -0.07
N MET A 337 2.44 -22.38 0.10
CA MET A 337 3.44 -22.07 1.12
C MET A 337 4.83 -22.09 0.50
N ASN A 338 5.66 -21.14 0.92
CA ASN A 338 7.00 -20.95 0.38
C ASN A 338 8.05 -21.04 1.47
N ASN A 339 9.22 -21.56 1.10
CA ASN A 339 10.40 -21.61 1.97
C ASN A 339 10.21 -22.41 3.28
N ILE A 340 9.47 -23.51 3.23
CA ILE A 340 9.24 -24.39 4.37
C ILE A 340 10.46 -25.29 4.60
N ASP A 341 10.91 -25.41 5.85
CA ASP A 341 11.95 -26.38 6.23
C ASP A 341 11.36 -27.78 6.40
N PHE A 342 11.81 -28.71 5.56
CA PHE A 342 11.52 -30.13 5.60
C PHE A 342 12.82 -30.93 5.65
N ASN A 343 13.16 -31.47 6.82
CA ASN A 343 14.39 -32.22 7.08
C ASN A 343 15.69 -31.48 6.69
N GLY A 344 15.74 -30.16 6.93
CA GLY A 344 16.89 -29.33 6.57
C GLY A 344 16.94 -28.93 5.10
N ASN A 345 15.88 -29.18 4.34
CA ASN A 345 15.73 -28.75 2.95
C ASN A 345 14.59 -27.73 2.86
N THR A 346 14.79 -26.70 2.05
CA THR A 346 13.76 -25.70 1.76
C THR A 346 12.87 -26.19 0.64
N ILE A 347 11.57 -26.28 0.89
CA ILE A 347 10.54 -26.67 -0.09
C ILE A 347 9.44 -25.60 -0.18
N SER A 348 8.72 -25.59 -1.31
CA SER A 348 7.49 -24.84 -1.54
C SER A 348 6.38 -25.77 -2.02
N THR A 349 5.12 -25.38 -1.82
CA THR A 349 3.94 -26.07 -2.34
C THR A 349 2.97 -25.07 -2.95
N GLU A 350 2.32 -25.46 -4.03
CA GLU A 350 1.13 -24.77 -4.53
C GLU A 350 -0.06 -24.99 -3.58
N ALA A 351 -1.15 -24.26 -3.78
CA ALA A 351 -2.38 -24.51 -3.03
C ALA A 351 -3.08 -25.81 -3.49
N PHE A 352 -3.66 -26.55 -2.56
CA PHE A 352 -4.38 -27.80 -2.83
C PHE A 352 -5.47 -28.10 -1.80
N TYR A 353 -6.38 -29.00 -2.15
CA TYR A 353 -7.34 -29.60 -1.24
C TYR A 353 -6.89 -31.01 -0.88
N ILE A 354 -6.91 -31.41 0.39
CA ILE A 354 -6.50 -32.74 0.84
C ILE A 354 -7.58 -33.42 1.66
N ASP A 355 -7.74 -34.75 1.50
CA ASP A 355 -8.63 -35.52 2.35
C ASP A 355 -8.25 -35.38 3.84
N ILE A 356 -9.26 -35.08 4.66
CA ILE A 356 -9.15 -34.93 6.12
C ILE A 356 -8.76 -36.27 6.77
N TYR A 357 -9.21 -37.39 6.20
CA TYR A 357 -8.96 -38.74 6.68
C TYR A 357 -8.20 -39.57 5.63
N GLU A 358 -7.61 -40.67 6.06
CA GLU A 358 -7.12 -41.72 5.17
C GLU A 358 -8.28 -42.26 4.30
N VAL A 359 -7.96 -42.74 3.08
CA VAL A 359 -8.97 -43.40 2.25
C VAL A 359 -9.43 -44.67 2.96
N HIS A 360 -10.70 -44.73 3.36
CA HIS A 360 -11.27 -45.85 4.09
C HIS A 360 -12.06 -46.81 3.18
N ASN A 361 -12.32 -48.03 3.67
CA ASN A 361 -12.87 -49.10 2.84
C ASN A 361 -14.19 -48.75 2.15
N ASN A 362 -15.07 -47.97 2.80
CA ASN A 362 -16.35 -47.57 2.20
C ASN A 362 -16.16 -46.65 0.98
N ILE A 363 -15.32 -45.62 1.07
CA ILE A 363 -15.09 -44.69 -0.06
C ILE A 363 -14.21 -45.31 -1.13
N PHE A 364 -13.37 -46.29 -0.76
CA PHE A 364 -12.59 -47.07 -1.72
C PHE A 364 -13.50 -47.90 -2.64
N LEU A 365 -14.53 -48.54 -2.09
CA LEU A 365 -15.46 -49.37 -2.86
C LEU A 365 -16.43 -48.55 -3.72
N ASN A 366 -16.83 -47.37 -3.25
CA ASN A 366 -17.84 -46.55 -3.92
C ASN A 366 -17.26 -45.48 -4.85
N ASN A 367 -15.94 -45.23 -4.80
CA ASN A 367 -15.26 -44.13 -5.48
C ASN A 367 -15.86 -42.73 -5.17
N ASP A 368 -16.53 -42.59 -4.02
CA ASP A 368 -17.32 -41.40 -3.70
C ASP A 368 -17.47 -41.21 -2.17
N ASN A 369 -17.38 -39.96 -1.73
CA ASN A 369 -17.63 -39.46 -0.37
C ASN A 369 -19.04 -38.82 -0.24
N LEU A 370 -20.12 -39.36 -0.82
CA LEU A 370 -21.47 -38.77 -0.70
C LEU A 370 -22.03 -38.64 0.73
N ASN A 371 -21.35 -39.19 1.75
CA ASN A 371 -21.82 -39.19 3.12
C ASN A 371 -20.89 -38.39 4.05
N SER A 372 -21.51 -37.68 5.00
CA SER A 372 -20.88 -36.69 5.88
C SER A 372 -20.03 -37.24 7.02
N GLU A 373 -20.02 -38.55 7.29
CA GLU A 373 -19.42 -39.11 8.51
C GLU A 373 -18.57 -40.37 8.21
N PRO A 374 -17.23 -40.25 8.17
CA PRO A 374 -16.31 -41.37 7.91
C PRO A 374 -15.99 -42.25 9.13
N ILE A 375 -16.49 -41.88 10.33
CA ILE A 375 -16.03 -42.33 11.68
C ILE A 375 -16.28 -43.82 12.02
N THR A 376 -16.72 -44.65 11.06
CA THR A 376 -16.99 -46.09 11.31
C THR A 376 -16.38 -47.03 10.28
N SER A 377 -15.30 -46.59 9.61
CA SER A 377 -14.64 -47.36 8.57
C SER A 377 -13.13 -47.43 8.79
N ARG A 378 -12.58 -48.65 8.75
CA ARG A 378 -11.13 -48.88 8.73
C ARG A 378 -10.49 -48.28 7.47
N PRO A 379 -9.24 -47.78 7.53
CA PRO A 379 -8.51 -47.36 6.35
C PRO A 379 -8.39 -48.51 5.36
N LYS A 380 -8.39 -48.17 4.07
CA LYS A 380 -8.08 -49.11 3.02
C LYS A 380 -6.58 -49.37 3.07
N SER A 381 -6.22 -50.60 3.40
CA SER A 381 -4.84 -51.07 3.39
C SER A 381 -4.64 -52.29 2.51
N ASN A 382 -3.42 -52.83 2.53
CA ASN A 382 -2.96 -53.88 1.61
C ASN A 382 -3.19 -53.44 0.16
N ILE A 383 -2.62 -52.28 -0.17
CA ILE A 383 -2.70 -51.64 -1.47
C ILE A 383 -1.30 -51.22 -1.92
N ASN A 384 -0.98 -51.45 -3.19
CA ASN A 384 0.29 -51.01 -3.75
C ASN A 384 0.15 -49.58 -4.30
N PHE A 385 1.27 -49.00 -4.73
CA PHE A 385 1.30 -47.63 -5.22
C PHE A 385 0.45 -47.42 -6.48
N GLN A 386 0.44 -48.39 -7.41
CA GLN A 386 -0.32 -48.27 -8.65
C GLN A 386 -1.83 -48.37 -8.41
N GLU A 387 -2.27 -49.26 -7.53
CA GLU A 387 -3.69 -49.37 -7.15
C GLU A 387 -4.21 -48.09 -6.50
N ALA A 388 -3.37 -47.40 -5.70
CA ALA A 388 -3.72 -46.11 -5.12
C ALA A 388 -3.89 -45.03 -6.21
N ARG A 389 -3.00 -44.98 -7.22
CA ARG A 389 -3.15 -44.10 -8.39
C ARG A 389 -4.39 -44.42 -9.23
N ASP A 390 -4.66 -45.71 -9.45
CA ASP A 390 -5.83 -46.17 -10.20
C ASP A 390 -7.12 -45.74 -9.49
N TYR A 391 -7.15 -45.84 -8.16
CA TYR A 391 -8.25 -45.30 -7.36
C TYR A 391 -8.44 -43.80 -7.53
N CYS A 392 -7.37 -42.99 -7.51
CA CYS A 392 -7.46 -41.56 -7.73
C CYS A 392 -8.13 -41.21 -9.08
N ASN A 393 -7.75 -41.90 -10.16
CA ASN A 393 -8.42 -41.73 -11.46
C ASN A 393 -9.88 -42.19 -11.40
N ASN A 394 -10.18 -43.34 -10.79
CA ASN A 394 -11.56 -43.84 -10.67
C ASN A 394 -12.44 -42.86 -9.89
N ARG A 395 -11.96 -42.35 -8.75
CA ARG A 395 -12.62 -41.32 -7.94
C ARG A 395 -12.85 -40.04 -8.75
N SER A 396 -11.86 -39.62 -9.56
CA SER A 396 -12.01 -38.48 -10.47
C SER A 396 -13.15 -38.67 -11.47
N ASN A 397 -13.22 -39.85 -12.10
CA ASN A 397 -14.28 -40.17 -13.08
C ASN A 397 -15.67 -40.32 -12.46
N SER A 398 -15.75 -40.64 -11.16
CA SER A 398 -17.01 -40.74 -10.42
C SER A 398 -17.53 -39.37 -9.97
N TYR A 399 -16.63 -38.45 -9.61
CA TYR A 399 -17.00 -37.14 -9.08
C TYR A 399 -17.23 -36.07 -10.13
N TRP A 400 -16.50 -36.13 -11.23
CA TRP A 400 -16.45 -35.06 -12.19
C TRP A 400 -17.05 -35.48 -13.54
N ASP A 401 -17.81 -34.59 -14.18
CA ASP A 401 -18.30 -34.80 -15.55
C ASP A 401 -17.13 -34.89 -16.56
N GLN A 402 -17.42 -35.27 -17.82
CA GLN A 402 -16.45 -35.53 -18.92
C GLN A 402 -15.43 -34.41 -19.23
N ASN A 403 -15.49 -33.27 -18.56
CA ASN A 403 -14.54 -32.16 -18.68
C ASN A 403 -13.27 -32.33 -17.83
N PHE A 404 -13.20 -33.35 -16.98
CA PHE A 404 -12.06 -33.56 -16.08
C PHE A 404 -11.18 -34.69 -16.58
N VAL A 405 -9.90 -34.39 -16.76
CA VAL A 405 -8.92 -35.31 -17.34
C VAL A 405 -8.25 -36.07 -16.22
N ASN A 406 -8.12 -37.39 -16.34
CA ASN A 406 -7.35 -38.23 -15.42
C ASN A 406 -5.95 -37.64 -15.19
N VAL A 407 -5.54 -37.53 -13.93
CA VAL A 407 -4.21 -37.01 -13.57
C VAL A 407 -3.12 -38.01 -13.93
N TYR A 408 -3.43 -39.31 -13.83
CA TYR A 408 -2.48 -40.37 -14.15
C TYR A 408 -2.72 -40.97 -15.54
N SER A 409 -1.63 -41.13 -16.29
CA SER A 409 -1.59 -41.91 -17.54
C SER A 409 -0.41 -42.86 -17.51
N GLY A 410 -0.66 -44.08 -17.03
CA GLY A 410 0.40 -45.03 -16.68
C GLY A 410 1.29 -44.46 -15.59
N ASN A 411 2.59 -44.33 -15.86
CA ASN A 411 3.56 -43.79 -14.89
C ASN A 411 3.61 -42.26 -14.85
N ASN A 412 3.03 -41.58 -15.85
CA ASN A 412 3.08 -40.13 -15.96
C ASN A 412 1.99 -39.47 -15.11
N VAL A 413 2.32 -38.32 -14.53
CA VAL A 413 1.40 -37.48 -13.77
C VAL A 413 1.26 -36.13 -14.47
N ASN A 414 0.03 -35.64 -14.64
CA ASN A 414 -0.24 -34.32 -15.18
C ASN A 414 -0.94 -33.45 -14.13
N ASN A 415 -0.16 -32.57 -13.50
CA ASN A 415 -0.66 -31.73 -12.40
C ASN A 415 -1.57 -30.56 -12.84
N ASN A 416 -1.66 -30.30 -14.15
CA ASN A 416 -2.60 -29.30 -14.68
C ASN A 416 -4.04 -29.84 -14.75
N ASN A 417 -4.21 -31.15 -14.58
CA ASN A 417 -5.51 -31.77 -14.57
C ASN A 417 -6.16 -31.67 -13.18
N LEU A 418 -7.45 -31.33 -13.16
CA LEU A 418 -8.27 -31.09 -11.96
C LEU A 418 -8.77 -32.41 -11.30
N GLY A 419 -8.03 -33.52 -11.45
CA GLY A 419 -8.41 -34.81 -10.87
C GLY A 419 -7.83 -35.02 -9.48
N PHE A 420 -8.36 -36.04 -8.79
CA PHE A 420 -7.72 -36.56 -7.58
C PHE A 420 -6.36 -37.16 -7.92
N ARG A 421 -5.41 -37.00 -7.01
CA ARG A 421 -4.11 -37.69 -7.02
C ARG A 421 -3.61 -37.96 -5.61
N LEU A 422 -2.53 -38.72 -5.49
CA LEU A 422 -1.78 -38.78 -4.24
C LEU A 422 -1.11 -37.41 -3.99
N PRO A 423 -1.00 -36.98 -2.72
CA PRO A 423 -0.14 -35.85 -2.39
C PRO A 423 1.32 -36.20 -2.71
N THR A 424 2.13 -35.19 -2.99
CA THR A 424 3.58 -35.33 -2.90
C THR A 424 4.01 -35.40 -1.43
N GLU A 425 5.20 -35.89 -1.15
CA GLU A 425 5.85 -35.84 0.16
C GLU A 425 5.89 -34.41 0.73
N SER A 426 6.12 -33.40 -0.12
CA SER A 426 6.12 -31.98 0.27
C SER A 426 4.73 -31.51 0.67
N GLU A 427 3.70 -31.79 -0.14
CA GLU A 427 2.31 -31.41 0.14
C GLU A 427 1.77 -32.15 1.37
N TRP A 428 2.08 -33.45 1.52
CA TRP A 428 1.70 -34.23 2.68
C TRP A 428 2.31 -33.64 3.95
N TYR A 429 3.61 -33.33 3.93
CA TYR A 429 4.30 -32.72 5.08
C TYR A 429 3.69 -31.35 5.43
N VAL A 430 3.50 -30.47 4.45
CA VAL A 430 2.91 -29.15 4.68
C VAL A 430 1.52 -29.27 5.30
N ALA A 431 0.66 -30.15 4.77
CA ALA A 431 -0.68 -30.36 5.31
C ALA A 431 -0.65 -30.95 6.74
N ALA A 432 0.26 -31.89 7.02
CA ALA A 432 0.34 -32.59 8.29
C ALA A 432 1.05 -31.80 9.40
N ALA A 433 1.99 -30.93 9.05
CA ALA A 433 2.96 -30.34 9.98
C ALA A 433 2.96 -28.83 10.07
N VAL A 434 2.43 -28.10 9.08
CA VAL A 434 2.65 -26.65 8.98
C VAL A 434 1.33 -25.89 9.15
N LEU A 435 1.28 -25.06 10.18
CA LEU A 435 0.20 -24.09 10.38
C LEU A 435 0.52 -22.80 9.62
N TYR A 436 -0.43 -22.32 8.82
CA TYR A 436 -0.34 -21.02 8.14
C TYR A 436 -1.20 -19.97 8.85
N ASN A 437 -0.62 -18.80 9.11
CA ASN A 437 -1.35 -17.65 9.60
C ASN A 437 -1.84 -16.79 8.43
N TRP A 438 -3.16 -16.63 8.32
CA TRP A 438 -3.79 -15.88 7.24
C TRP A 438 -3.63 -14.36 7.37
N GLU A 439 -3.32 -13.84 8.56
CA GLU A 439 -3.18 -12.40 8.80
C GLU A 439 -1.83 -11.87 8.32
N ASP A 440 -0.74 -12.61 8.57
CA ASP A 440 0.64 -12.17 8.32
C ASP A 440 1.46 -13.09 7.41
N GLY A 441 0.88 -14.22 6.99
CA GLY A 441 1.54 -15.22 6.14
C GLY A 441 2.63 -16.04 6.83
N SER A 442 2.77 -15.92 8.16
CA SER A 442 3.75 -16.68 8.93
C SER A 442 3.39 -18.16 9.05
N THR A 443 4.40 -19.00 9.30
CA THR A 443 4.22 -20.45 9.44
C THR A 443 4.82 -21.00 10.73
N THR A 444 4.19 -22.05 11.27
CA THR A 444 4.67 -22.79 12.46
C THR A 444 4.67 -24.28 12.18
N ASN A 445 5.79 -24.96 12.47
CA ASN A 445 5.97 -26.39 12.19
C ASN A 445 5.76 -27.28 13.43
N PHE A 446 5.25 -28.48 13.21
CA PHE A 446 4.93 -29.46 14.24
C PHE A 446 5.49 -30.86 13.89
N ASP A 447 6.21 -31.49 14.83
CA ASP A 447 6.73 -32.85 14.64
C ASP A 447 5.60 -33.91 14.56
N TYR A 448 4.49 -33.66 15.25
CA TYR A 448 3.30 -34.51 15.33
C TYR A 448 2.02 -33.64 15.27
N THR A 449 0.88 -34.17 15.72
CA THR A 449 -0.38 -33.43 15.89
C THR A 449 -0.23 -32.19 16.79
N VAL A 450 -1.14 -31.22 16.65
CA VAL A 450 -1.10 -29.94 17.39
C VAL A 450 -1.03 -30.17 18.90
N GLN A 451 -1.75 -31.18 19.38
CA GLN A 451 -1.87 -31.52 20.80
C GLN A 451 -0.57 -32.08 21.37
N VAL A 452 0.30 -32.63 20.53
CA VAL A 452 1.61 -33.18 20.91
C VAL A 452 2.73 -32.15 20.67
N GLY A 453 2.65 -31.37 19.59
CA GLY A 453 3.70 -30.45 19.20
C GLY A 453 5.01 -31.17 18.89
N SER A 454 6.08 -30.80 19.58
CA SER A 454 7.41 -31.44 19.51
C SER A 454 7.64 -32.54 20.56
N GLY A 455 6.59 -32.92 21.30
CA GLY A 455 6.63 -33.98 22.31
C GLY A 455 6.77 -35.38 21.73
N VAL A 456 6.65 -36.41 22.58
CA VAL A 456 6.59 -37.81 22.11
C VAL A 456 5.13 -38.25 22.05
N ILE A 457 4.67 -38.60 20.85
CA ILE A 457 3.31 -39.10 20.62
C ILE A 457 3.04 -40.41 21.37
N ASN A 458 1.79 -40.61 21.79
CA ASN A 458 1.32 -41.83 22.46
C ASN A 458 -0.10 -42.21 21.95
N CYS A 459 -0.66 -43.29 22.49
CA CYS A 459 -1.93 -43.87 22.04
C CYS A 459 -3.18 -42.98 22.22
N ASN A 460 -3.08 -41.85 22.91
CA ASN A 460 -4.17 -40.87 22.98
C ASN A 460 -4.24 -39.99 21.72
N TYR A 461 -3.14 -39.90 20.96
CA TYR A 461 -2.98 -38.95 19.86
C TYR A 461 -2.66 -39.61 18.52
N GLY A 462 -2.35 -40.91 18.52
CA GLY A 462 -2.04 -41.66 17.31
C GLY A 462 -2.12 -43.16 17.56
N ASN A 463 -2.59 -43.92 16.56
CA ASN A 463 -2.58 -45.38 16.63
C ASN A 463 -1.20 -45.89 16.18
N ILE A 464 -0.25 -46.00 17.11
CA ILE A 464 1.14 -46.40 16.84
C ILE A 464 1.50 -47.73 17.53
N LEU A 465 2.77 -48.15 17.48
CA LEU A 465 3.25 -49.36 18.16
C LEU A 465 2.82 -49.38 19.63
N ASN A 466 2.24 -50.51 20.05
CA ASN A 466 1.65 -50.76 21.38
C ASN A 466 0.27 -50.11 21.64
N CYS A 467 -0.40 -49.54 20.63
CA CYS A 467 -1.72 -48.90 20.76
C CYS A 467 -2.91 -49.78 20.36
N GLY A 468 -2.71 -51.10 20.20
CA GLY A 468 -3.76 -52.05 19.84
C GLY A 468 -3.27 -53.13 18.87
N GLY A 469 -2.26 -52.82 18.06
CA GLY A 469 -1.61 -53.78 17.15
C GLY A 469 -2.39 -54.06 15.87
N GLU A 470 -3.42 -53.28 15.58
CA GLU A 470 -4.19 -53.31 14.34
C GLU A 470 -4.64 -51.89 13.93
N ALA A 471 -5.07 -51.73 12.68
CA ALA A 471 -5.61 -50.47 12.18
C ALA A 471 -6.92 -50.09 12.90
N LYS A 472 -7.05 -48.80 13.20
CA LYS A 472 -8.16 -47.93 13.64
C LYS A 472 -9.30 -47.82 12.66
N ASP A 473 -10.51 -47.48 13.12
CA ASP A 473 -11.40 -46.71 12.24
C ASP A 473 -10.75 -45.33 12.07
N VAL A 474 -10.90 -44.72 10.89
CA VAL A 474 -10.28 -43.41 10.63
C VAL A 474 -10.80 -42.36 11.64
N GLY A 475 -9.89 -41.54 12.15
CA GLY A 475 -10.15 -40.57 13.22
C GLY A 475 -10.25 -41.16 14.63
N SER A 476 -9.93 -42.46 14.82
CA SER A 476 -10.04 -43.14 16.12
C SER A 476 -8.70 -43.68 16.61
N TYR A 477 -8.32 -43.31 17.84
CA TYR A 477 -6.96 -43.54 18.38
C TYR A 477 -6.92 -44.55 19.53
N SER A 478 -7.93 -44.56 20.41
CA SER A 478 -7.93 -45.39 21.62
C SER A 478 -8.99 -46.48 21.59
N ASP A 479 -8.66 -47.66 22.15
CA ASP A 479 -9.64 -48.72 22.41
C ASP A 479 -10.41 -48.48 23.72
N LEU A 480 -10.16 -47.34 24.38
CA LEU A 480 -10.78 -46.97 25.64
C LEU A 480 -12.18 -46.42 25.31
N SER A 481 -13.20 -47.18 25.71
CA SER A 481 -14.63 -46.81 25.60
C SER A 481 -15.02 -45.50 26.32
N ASP A 482 -14.06 -44.80 26.94
CA ASP A 482 -14.22 -43.59 27.75
C ASP A 482 -13.37 -42.40 27.26
N CYS A 483 -12.77 -42.46 26.06
CA CYS A 483 -11.95 -41.35 25.61
C CYS A 483 -12.79 -40.19 25.02
N THR A 484 -13.38 -39.38 25.90
CA THR A 484 -14.16 -38.18 25.54
C THR A 484 -13.35 -37.13 24.77
N TYR A 485 -12.00 -37.22 24.77
CA TYR A 485 -11.08 -36.26 24.15
C TYR A 485 -10.26 -36.83 22.97
N CYS A 486 -10.46 -38.09 22.57
CA CYS A 486 -9.64 -38.69 21.52
C CYS A 486 -9.93 -38.12 20.13
N LEU A 487 -11.09 -37.50 19.91
CA LEU A 487 -11.41 -36.85 18.62
C LEU A 487 -10.63 -35.54 18.39
N GLU A 488 -9.83 -35.08 19.36
CA GLU A 488 -9.11 -33.82 19.22
C GLU A 488 -7.72 -33.98 18.60
N SER A 489 -7.22 -35.18 18.25
CA SER A 489 -5.85 -35.32 17.71
C SER A 489 -5.78 -35.08 16.21
N THR A 490 -5.37 -33.86 15.82
CA THR A 490 -5.31 -33.45 14.40
C THR A 490 -4.00 -32.75 14.08
N SER A 491 -3.63 -32.79 12.79
CA SER A 491 -2.63 -31.88 12.23
C SER A 491 -3.04 -30.42 12.43
N PRO A 492 -2.13 -29.45 12.25
CA PRO A 492 -2.47 -28.03 12.32
C PRO A 492 -3.56 -27.59 11.32
N ASN A 493 -3.76 -28.36 10.25
CA ASN A 493 -4.79 -28.11 9.25
C ASN A 493 -6.03 -29.00 9.46
N GLY A 494 -6.19 -29.66 10.62
CA GLY A 494 -7.39 -30.42 10.95
C GLY A 494 -7.49 -31.83 10.36
N LEU A 495 -6.42 -32.33 9.72
CA LEU A 495 -6.36 -33.71 9.23
C LEU A 495 -6.16 -34.70 10.38
N TYR A 496 -6.81 -35.86 10.26
CA TYR A 496 -6.70 -36.98 11.19
C TYR A 496 -5.70 -38.02 10.67
N ASP A 497 -5.17 -38.80 11.61
CA ASP A 497 -4.33 -39.98 11.34
C ASP A 497 -3.02 -39.70 10.61
N CYS A 498 -2.53 -38.45 10.60
CA CYS A 498 -1.22 -38.13 10.03
C CYS A 498 -0.06 -38.78 10.81
N ASN A 499 -0.29 -39.23 12.05
CA ASN A 499 0.70 -39.90 12.89
C ASN A 499 0.19 -41.26 13.38
N GLY A 500 0.48 -42.33 12.63
CA GLY A 500 0.05 -43.69 12.93
C GLY A 500 -1.13 -44.16 12.07
N ASN A 501 -1.86 -45.15 12.57
CA ASN A 501 -2.87 -45.91 11.85
C ASN A 501 -2.31 -46.68 10.65
N VAL A 502 -2.30 -46.12 9.44
CA VAL A 502 -1.55 -46.68 8.32
C VAL A 502 -0.56 -45.67 7.76
N LYS A 503 0.59 -46.16 7.29
CA LYS A 503 1.51 -45.33 6.52
C LYS A 503 0.85 -44.99 5.19
N GLU A 504 1.14 -43.83 4.63
CA GLU A 504 0.45 -43.35 3.45
C GLU A 504 1.37 -43.23 2.24
N TRP A 505 0.98 -43.84 1.12
CA TRP A 505 1.64 -43.63 -0.16
C TRP A 505 1.55 -42.17 -0.59
N VAL A 506 2.69 -41.60 -1.00
CA VAL A 506 2.79 -40.26 -1.59
C VAL A 506 3.54 -40.31 -2.93
N GLU A 507 3.22 -39.38 -3.82
CA GLU A 507 4.05 -39.08 -4.99
C GLU A 507 5.41 -38.53 -4.57
N LYS A 508 6.35 -38.55 -5.51
CA LYS A 508 7.52 -37.68 -5.41
C LYS A 508 7.21 -36.33 -6.03
N SER A 509 7.57 -35.27 -5.34
CA SER A 509 7.49 -33.88 -5.79
C SER A 509 8.17 -33.64 -7.13
N SER A 510 9.30 -34.29 -7.38
CA SER A 510 10.01 -34.25 -8.67
C SER A 510 9.25 -34.87 -9.84
N ASN A 511 8.20 -35.68 -9.59
CA ASN A 511 7.34 -36.20 -10.65
C ASN A 511 6.25 -35.19 -11.06
N ILE A 512 6.03 -34.15 -10.24
CA ILE A 512 4.94 -33.20 -10.35
C ILE A 512 5.46 -31.82 -10.76
N TYR A 513 6.54 -31.36 -10.14
CA TYR A 513 7.06 -30.01 -10.29
C TYR A 513 8.39 -30.01 -11.03
N GLU A 514 8.54 -29.11 -11.99
CA GLU A 514 9.81 -28.87 -12.68
C GLU A 514 10.73 -27.92 -11.90
N ASP A 515 10.16 -26.99 -11.13
CA ASP A 515 10.91 -26.04 -10.31
C ASP A 515 11.52 -26.76 -9.09
N ILE A 516 12.84 -26.63 -8.95
CA ILE A 516 13.63 -27.26 -7.89
C ILE A 516 13.19 -26.81 -6.49
N ASN A 517 12.63 -25.61 -6.33
CA ASN A 517 12.16 -25.10 -5.04
C ASN A 517 10.94 -25.88 -4.53
N PHE A 518 10.22 -26.58 -5.40
CA PHE A 518 9.08 -27.42 -5.04
C PHE A 518 9.47 -28.89 -4.85
N GLN A 519 10.73 -29.25 -5.11
CA GLN A 519 11.21 -30.62 -5.08
C GLN A 519 11.90 -30.94 -3.75
N TYR A 520 11.53 -32.07 -3.16
CA TYR A 520 12.31 -32.71 -2.10
C TYR A 520 13.43 -33.55 -2.72
N PRO A 521 14.69 -33.40 -2.26
CA PRO A 521 15.81 -34.12 -2.84
C PRO A 521 15.80 -35.60 -2.44
N HIS A 522 15.92 -36.47 -3.45
CA HIS A 522 16.09 -37.91 -3.25
C HIS A 522 17.46 -38.39 -3.74
N SER A 523 18.07 -39.30 -2.99
CA SER A 523 19.30 -39.96 -3.40
C SER A 523 19.06 -41.04 -4.48
N ASN A 524 20.10 -41.41 -5.21
CA ASN A 524 19.98 -42.31 -6.37
C ASN A 524 19.32 -43.67 -6.08
N ASN A 525 19.52 -44.23 -4.87
CA ASN A 525 18.90 -45.50 -4.47
C ASN A 525 17.43 -45.35 -4.05
N GLN A 526 16.95 -44.12 -3.84
CA GLN A 526 15.56 -43.81 -3.50
C GLN A 526 14.72 -43.51 -4.76
N LEU A 527 15.34 -43.11 -5.87
CA LEU A 527 14.63 -42.69 -7.10
C LEU A 527 13.66 -43.74 -7.65
N ASN A 528 13.97 -45.04 -7.52
CA ASN A 528 13.13 -46.14 -8.02
C ASN A 528 12.16 -46.72 -6.98
N ARG A 529 12.08 -46.14 -5.79
CA ARG A 529 11.20 -46.59 -4.69
C ARG A 529 10.05 -45.60 -4.49
N GLY A 530 8.89 -46.07 -4.07
CA GLY A 530 7.81 -45.19 -3.61
C GLY A 530 8.14 -44.59 -2.25
N VAL A 531 7.49 -43.48 -1.92
CA VAL A 531 7.63 -42.81 -0.63
C VAL A 531 6.38 -43.07 0.20
N ILE A 532 6.58 -43.32 1.49
CA ILE A 532 5.51 -43.54 2.45
C ILE A 532 5.77 -42.71 3.70
N MET A 533 4.74 -42.06 4.25
CA MET A 533 4.84 -41.13 5.38
C MET A 533 3.85 -41.46 6.51
N GLY A 534 3.98 -40.79 7.66
CA GLY A 534 3.03 -40.80 8.79
C GLY A 534 3.17 -41.92 9.83
N GLY A 535 3.84 -43.02 9.48
CA GLY A 535 3.93 -44.20 10.37
C GLY A 535 2.63 -45.01 10.42
N ASP A 536 2.62 -46.12 11.14
CA ASP A 536 1.45 -47.01 11.27
C ASP A 536 1.28 -47.54 12.70
N PHE A 537 0.25 -48.36 12.93
CA PHE A 537 -0.04 -49.04 14.20
C PHE A 537 1.06 -50.00 14.69
N MET A 538 2.10 -50.25 13.90
CA MET A 538 3.29 -51.02 14.27
C MET A 538 4.55 -50.16 14.34
N SER A 539 4.47 -48.87 14.03
CA SER A 539 5.62 -47.97 13.96
C SER A 539 5.91 -47.39 15.34
N PRO A 540 7.18 -47.34 15.76
CA PRO A 540 7.54 -46.61 16.95
C PRO A 540 7.29 -45.11 16.73
N ALA A 541 7.09 -44.36 17.81
CA ALA A 541 6.83 -42.91 17.77
C ALA A 541 7.81 -42.15 16.85
N SER A 542 9.11 -42.47 16.90
CA SER A 542 10.13 -41.83 16.06
C SER A 542 9.95 -41.98 14.55
N GLN A 543 9.18 -42.99 14.10
CA GLN A 543 8.86 -43.23 12.69
C GLN A 543 7.46 -42.70 12.32
N SER A 544 6.72 -42.18 13.30
CA SER A 544 5.41 -41.57 13.11
C SER A 544 5.47 -40.04 13.13
N LYS A 545 6.66 -39.45 13.10
CA LYS A 545 6.82 -37.99 12.94
C LYS A 545 6.37 -37.57 11.54
N ASN A 546 5.85 -36.36 11.44
CA ASN A 546 5.45 -35.78 10.15
C ASN A 546 6.61 -35.67 9.16
N ASP A 547 7.84 -35.48 9.64
CA ASP A 547 9.01 -35.35 8.80
C ASP A 547 9.66 -36.71 8.42
N PHE A 548 9.15 -37.84 8.89
CA PHE A 548 9.81 -39.13 8.68
C PHE A 548 9.41 -39.79 7.35
N LEU A 549 10.41 -40.04 6.47
CA LEU A 549 10.19 -40.71 5.19
C LEU A 549 10.61 -42.20 5.23
N ILE A 550 9.76 -43.05 4.68
CA ILE A 550 10.05 -44.45 4.39
C ILE A 550 10.02 -44.65 2.88
N TYR A 551 10.91 -45.49 2.38
CA TYR A 551 10.96 -45.86 0.98
C TYR A 551 10.61 -47.33 0.84
N GLU A 552 9.76 -47.67 -0.13
CA GLU A 552 9.42 -49.06 -0.45
C GLU A 552 9.31 -49.35 -1.94
N ASN A 553 9.28 -50.64 -2.31
CA ASN A 553 9.04 -51.00 -3.71
C ASN A 553 7.60 -50.64 -4.10
N LEU A 554 7.41 -50.19 -5.35
CA LEU A 554 6.09 -49.71 -5.82
C LEU A 554 5.02 -50.81 -5.89
N ASP A 555 5.45 -52.07 -6.01
CA ASP A 555 4.61 -53.27 -6.00
C ASP A 555 4.39 -53.86 -4.60
N PHE A 556 4.95 -53.22 -3.56
CA PHE A 556 4.80 -53.69 -2.19
C PHE A 556 3.39 -53.39 -1.66
N GLU A 557 2.78 -54.41 -1.05
CA GLU A 557 1.50 -54.31 -0.38
C GLU A 557 1.67 -54.77 1.07
N HIS A 558 1.08 -54.03 2.00
CA HIS A 558 1.10 -54.42 3.40
C HIS A 558 -0.16 -53.94 4.13
N PRO A 559 -0.66 -54.68 5.15
CA PRO A 559 -1.81 -54.26 5.95
C PRO A 559 -1.62 -52.93 6.70
N THR A 560 -0.39 -52.44 6.80
CA THR A 560 -0.05 -51.18 7.47
C THR A 560 0.16 -50.01 6.51
N ILE A 561 -0.10 -50.19 5.21
CA ILE A 561 0.05 -49.15 4.19
C ILE A 561 -1.30 -48.88 3.53
N GLY A 562 -1.71 -47.62 3.54
CA GLY A 562 -2.84 -47.05 2.83
C GLY A 562 -2.42 -45.75 2.12
N PHE A 563 -3.32 -44.79 2.01
CA PHE A 563 -3.08 -43.52 1.33
C PHE A 563 -4.21 -42.51 1.62
N ARG A 564 -3.98 -41.25 1.26
CA ARG A 564 -5.00 -40.20 1.13
C ARG A 564 -4.89 -39.50 -0.22
N THR A 565 -5.90 -38.71 -0.60
CA THR A 565 -5.89 -38.03 -1.91
C THR A 565 -5.96 -36.51 -1.79
N ILE A 566 -5.56 -35.83 -2.85
CA ILE A 566 -5.65 -34.38 -3.01
C ILE A 566 -6.25 -33.98 -4.35
N ILE A 567 -6.68 -32.72 -4.46
CA ILE A 567 -7.02 -32.03 -5.71
C ILE A 567 -6.20 -30.73 -5.77
N PRO A 568 -5.52 -30.42 -6.90
CA PRO A 568 -4.85 -29.13 -7.09
C PRO A 568 -5.86 -27.97 -7.01
N ALA A 569 -5.57 -26.93 -6.22
CA ALA A 569 -6.54 -25.85 -6.01
C ALA A 569 -6.60 -24.87 -7.19
N ASN A 570 -5.45 -24.50 -7.79
CA ASN A 570 -5.43 -23.49 -8.85
C ASN A 570 -6.33 -23.84 -10.05
N PRO A 571 -6.28 -25.06 -10.63
CA PRO A 571 -7.19 -25.44 -11.72
C PRO A 571 -8.66 -25.41 -11.29
N PHE A 572 -8.96 -25.73 -10.03
CA PHE A 572 -10.31 -25.71 -9.49
C PHE A 572 -10.85 -24.30 -9.28
N LEU A 573 -10.10 -23.43 -8.62
CA LEU A 573 -10.49 -22.04 -8.35
C LEU A 573 -10.73 -21.27 -9.66
N ASN A 574 -9.85 -21.45 -10.65
CA ASN A 574 -10.01 -20.86 -11.99
C ASN A 574 -11.25 -21.35 -12.77
N SER A 575 -11.91 -22.42 -12.30
CA SER A 575 -13.12 -22.96 -12.95
C SER A 575 -14.43 -22.42 -12.37
N ILE A 576 -14.37 -21.79 -11.19
CA ILE A 576 -15.55 -21.34 -10.42
C ILE A 576 -15.56 -19.83 -10.12
N GLN A 577 -14.40 -19.17 -10.24
CA GLN A 577 -14.21 -17.72 -10.20
C GLN A 577 -14.11 -17.20 -11.64
#